data_AF-A0A7K9EAI3-F1
#
_entry.id   AF-A0A7K9EAI3-F1
#
_cell.length_a   1.000
_cell.length_b   1.000
_cell.length_c   1.000
_cell.angle_alpha   90.00
_cell.angle_beta   90.00
_cell.angle_gamma   90.00
#
_symmetry.space_group_name_H-M   'P 1'
#
loop_
_entity.id
_entity.type
_entity.pdbx_description
1 polymer ?
#
loop_
_entity_poly.entity_id
_entity_poly.type
_entity_poly.pdbx_seq_one_letter_code
_entity_poly.pdbx_strand_id
1 'polypeptide(L)'
;MWSVANEPASELPPAAYYFKTVIAHTKALDPSRPVTFVTDVNYALDRGAPYVDVICVNSYFSWYHDAGHLEVIPLQLTAQFENWYKTYQKPIIQSEYGADSVPGLHSVSV
;
A
#
# COMPACT_ATOMS: atom_id res chain seq x y z
N MET A 1 6.29 15.19 -0.07
CA MET A 1 6.43 13.78 -0.49
C MET A 1 5.90 13.68 -1.90
N TRP A 2 6.51 12.88 -2.76
CA TRP A 2 6.03 12.59 -4.10
C TRP A 2 5.55 11.14 -4.17
N SER A 3 4.32 10.91 -4.64
CA SER A 3 3.85 9.57 -5.00
C SER A 3 3.92 9.42 -6.52
N VAL A 4 4.72 8.47 -7.01
CA VAL A 4 5.04 8.35 -8.45
C VAL A 4 4.15 7.37 -9.21
N ALA A 5 3.37 6.55 -8.50
CA ALA A 5 2.43 5.58 -9.07
C ALA A 5 1.39 5.14 -8.03
N ASN A 6 0.29 4.56 -8.51
CA ASN A 6 -0.77 3.97 -7.68
C ASN A 6 -1.08 2.56 -8.18
N GLU A 7 -1.03 1.57 -7.27
CA GLU A 7 -1.32 0.15 -7.51
C GLU A 7 -0.66 -0.41 -8.78
N PRO A 8 0.65 -0.20 -8.98
CA PRO A 8 1.35 -0.83 -10.09
C PRO A 8 1.51 -2.33 -9.83
N ALA A 9 1.63 -3.13 -10.89
CA ALA A 9 2.06 -4.53 -10.80
C ALA A 9 3.56 -4.62 -10.40
N SER A 10 3.88 -4.23 -9.16
CA SER A 10 5.23 -4.10 -8.61
C SER A 10 5.91 -5.42 -8.31
N GLU A 11 5.16 -6.53 -8.33
CA GLU A 11 5.64 -7.91 -8.18
C GLU A 11 6.35 -8.44 -9.44
N LEU A 12 6.07 -7.86 -10.61
CA LEU A 12 6.63 -8.31 -11.88
C LEU A 12 8.15 -8.11 -11.95
N PRO A 13 8.91 -9.02 -12.58
CA PRO A 13 10.36 -8.90 -12.65
C PRO A 13 10.93 -7.56 -13.13
N PRO A 14 10.37 -6.91 -14.16
CA PRO A 14 10.86 -5.61 -14.62
C PRO A 14 10.65 -4.46 -13.62
N ALA A 15 9.71 -4.59 -12.67
CA ALA A 15 9.33 -3.52 -11.76
C ALA A 15 10.49 -3.02 -10.89
N ALA A 16 11.41 -3.91 -10.51
CA ALA A 16 12.60 -3.54 -9.72
C ALA A 16 13.43 -2.45 -10.41
N TYR A 17 13.81 -2.68 -11.67
CA TYR A 17 14.62 -1.74 -12.43
C TYR A 17 13.83 -0.46 -12.76
N TYR A 18 12.55 -0.62 -13.11
CA TYR A 18 11.65 0.49 -13.39
C TYR A 18 11.55 1.45 -12.20
N PHE A 19 11.15 0.95 -11.03
CA PHE A 19 10.95 1.78 -9.84
C PHE A 19 12.24 2.34 -9.28
N LYS A 20 13.34 1.58 -9.32
CA LYS A 20 14.66 2.12 -8.99
C LYS A 20 14.97 3.38 -9.81
N THR A 21 14.71 3.33 -11.12
CA THR A 21 14.99 4.43 -12.05
C THR A 21 14.08 5.63 -11.82
N VAL A 22 12.76 5.41 -11.74
CA VAL A 22 11.78 6.49 -11.55
C VAL A 22 11.98 7.19 -10.20
N ILE A 23 12.19 6.44 -9.12
CA ILE A 23 12.38 7.00 -7.79
C ILE A 23 13.70 7.77 -7.71
N ALA A 24 14.79 7.23 -8.23
CA ALA A 24 16.07 7.92 -8.27
C ALA A 24 15.99 9.23 -9.07
N HIS A 25 15.31 9.21 -10.22
CA HIS A 25 15.11 10.42 -11.04
C HIS A 25 14.29 11.48 -10.31
N THR A 26 13.19 11.08 -9.65
CA THR A 26 12.34 11.99 -8.86
C THR A 26 13.13 12.65 -7.75
N LYS A 27 13.94 11.88 -7.02
CA LYS A 27 14.84 12.40 -5.96
C LYS A 27 15.91 13.36 -6.50
N ALA A 28 16.41 13.12 -7.72
CA ALA A 28 17.40 14.00 -8.33
C ALA A 28 16.80 15.38 -8.71
N LEU A 29 15.52 15.42 -9.09
CA LEU A 29 14.81 16.67 -9.40
C LEU A 29 14.44 17.46 -8.14
N ASP A 30 14.03 16.77 -7.07
CA ASP A 30 13.71 17.39 -5.79
C ASP A 30 14.22 16.54 -4.61
N PRO A 31 15.46 16.79 -4.14
CA PRO A 31 16.03 16.04 -3.01
C PRO A 31 15.45 16.44 -1.65
N SER A 32 14.58 17.47 -1.59
CA SER A 32 14.05 17.98 -0.31
C SER A 32 12.84 17.20 0.22
N ARG A 33 12.24 16.31 -0.59
CA ARG A 33 11.01 15.58 -0.27
C ARG A 33 11.21 14.06 -0.41
N PRO A 34 10.63 13.24 0.48
CA PRO A 34 10.64 11.80 0.31
C PRO A 34 9.81 11.38 -0.90
N VAL A 35 10.13 10.21 -1.47
CA VAL A 35 9.45 9.63 -2.63
C VAL A 35 8.87 8.27 -2.27
N THR A 36 7.64 8.03 -2.72
CA THR A 36 6.90 6.79 -2.54
C THR A 36 6.18 6.40 -3.82
N PHE A 37 5.62 5.20 -3.86
CA PHE A 37 4.45 4.86 -4.68
C PHE A 37 3.49 4.08 -3.78
N VAL A 38 2.22 4.03 -4.18
CA VAL A 38 1.18 3.34 -3.42
C VAL A 38 1.05 1.90 -3.92
N THR A 39 1.15 0.93 -3.02
CA THR A 39 1.11 -0.51 -3.35
C THR A 39 -0.11 -1.21 -2.74
N ASP A 40 -0.71 -2.13 -3.47
CA ASP A 40 -1.67 -3.14 -3.00
C ASP A 40 -1.04 -4.56 -3.00
N VAL A 41 0.24 -4.66 -3.37
CA VAL A 41 0.97 -5.93 -3.52
C VAL A 41 1.45 -6.46 -2.17
N ASN A 42 1.60 -7.79 -2.07
CA ASN A 42 2.17 -8.42 -0.88
C ASN A 42 3.62 -7.96 -0.61
N TYR A 43 3.92 -7.63 0.65
CA TYR A 43 5.25 -7.17 1.11
C TYR A 43 6.42 -8.07 0.68
N ALA A 44 6.21 -9.37 0.51
CA ALA A 44 7.27 -10.31 0.13
C ALA A 44 7.55 -10.35 -1.37
N LEU A 45 6.62 -9.84 -2.19
CA LEU A 45 6.67 -9.88 -3.65
C LEU A 45 6.98 -8.52 -4.26
N ASP A 46 6.71 -7.43 -3.55
CA ASP A 46 6.89 -6.07 -4.05
C ASP A 46 8.37 -5.76 -4.34
N ARG A 47 8.70 -5.62 -5.62
CA ARG A 47 10.05 -5.34 -6.08
C ARG A 47 10.38 -3.84 -6.15
N GLY A 48 9.38 -2.97 -6.01
CA GLY A 48 9.54 -1.52 -5.98
C GLY A 48 9.77 -0.98 -4.57
N ALA A 49 9.14 -1.59 -3.57
CA ALA A 49 9.20 -1.20 -2.16
C ALA A 49 10.62 -1.03 -1.56
N PRO A 50 11.66 -1.78 -1.97
CA PRO A 50 13.02 -1.51 -1.54
C PRO A 50 13.50 -0.07 -1.80
N TYR A 51 12.97 0.61 -2.83
CA TYR A 51 13.52 1.88 -3.32
C TYR A 51 12.83 3.15 -2.78
N VAL A 52 11.63 3.04 -2.20
CA VAL A 52 10.87 4.18 -1.64
C VAL A 52 11.41 4.63 -0.28
N ASP A 53 11.10 5.84 0.15
CA ASP A 53 11.43 6.33 1.51
C ASP A 53 10.34 6.00 2.54
N VAL A 54 9.09 5.98 2.09
CA VAL A 54 7.89 5.71 2.90
C VAL A 54 7.08 4.65 2.17
N ILE A 55 6.58 3.65 2.88
CA ILE A 55 5.68 2.63 2.33
C ILE A 55 4.25 3.16 2.45
N CYS A 56 3.54 3.23 1.33
CA CYS A 56 2.10 3.53 1.31
C CYS A 56 1.35 2.29 0.83
N VAL A 57 0.44 1.77 1.64
CA VAL A 57 -0.29 0.53 1.35
C VAL A 57 -1.78 0.81 1.23
N ASN A 58 -2.37 0.32 0.16
CA ASN A 58 -3.81 0.23 -0.01
C ASN A 58 -4.26 -1.16 0.46
N SER A 59 -5.25 -1.20 1.34
CA SER A 59 -5.88 -2.47 1.73
C SER A 59 -7.35 -2.27 2.10
N TYR A 60 -8.17 -3.23 1.67
CA TYR A 60 -9.62 -3.19 1.76
C TYR A 60 -10.14 -4.47 2.41
N PHE A 61 -9.59 -4.80 3.59
CA PHE A 61 -10.04 -5.93 4.40
C PHE A 61 -11.52 -5.78 4.74
N SER A 62 -12.27 -6.88 4.73
CA SER A 62 -13.73 -6.95 4.86
C SER A 62 -14.55 -6.35 3.71
N TRP A 63 -13.89 -5.87 2.65
CA TRP A 63 -14.56 -5.36 1.44
C TRP A 63 -14.31 -6.26 0.23
N TYR A 64 -13.11 -6.20 -0.37
CA TYR A 64 -12.77 -7.07 -1.52
C TYR A 64 -12.43 -8.51 -1.10
N HIS A 65 -11.99 -8.68 0.15
CA HIS A 65 -11.72 -9.98 0.76
C HIS A 65 -12.48 -10.09 2.08
N ASP A 66 -12.91 -11.30 2.43
CA ASP A 66 -13.66 -11.58 3.67
C ASP A 66 -14.86 -10.64 3.85
N ALA A 67 -15.60 -10.40 2.77
CA ALA A 67 -16.63 -9.36 2.69
C ALA A 67 -17.65 -9.45 3.83
N GLY A 68 -17.79 -8.37 4.60
CA GLY A 68 -18.72 -8.28 5.75
C GLY A 68 -18.17 -8.82 7.08
N HIS A 69 -17.02 -9.48 7.10
CA HIS A 69 -16.39 -10.00 8.32
C HIS A 69 -15.46 -8.96 8.97
N LEU A 70 -16.03 -7.99 9.68
CA LEU A 70 -15.27 -6.91 10.32
C LEU A 70 -14.28 -7.41 11.39
N GLU A 71 -14.55 -8.57 11.99
CA GLU A 71 -13.71 -9.21 12.99
C GLU A 71 -12.31 -9.58 12.46
N VAL A 72 -12.14 -9.71 11.14
CA VAL A 72 -10.83 -10.03 10.55
C VAL A 72 -9.91 -8.82 10.40
N ILE A 73 -10.46 -7.59 10.40
CA ILE A 73 -9.70 -6.37 10.11
C ILE A 73 -8.54 -6.18 11.09
N PRO A 74 -8.71 -6.25 12.43
CA PRO A 74 -7.61 -6.02 13.36
C PRO A 74 -6.48 -7.04 13.17
N LEU A 75 -6.82 -8.30 12.89
CA LEU A 75 -5.84 -9.37 12.68
C LEU A 75 -5.06 -9.17 11.38
N GLN A 76 -5.75 -8.94 10.27
CA GLN A 76 -5.14 -8.81 8.94
C GLN A 76 -4.33 -7.53 8.79
N LEU A 77 -4.84 -6.40 9.29
CA LEU A 77 -4.14 -5.11 9.24
C LEU A 77 -2.88 -5.12 10.10
N THR A 78 -2.96 -5.67 11.32
CA THR A 78 -1.78 -5.80 12.20
C THR A 78 -0.72 -6.68 11.54
N ALA A 79 -1.11 -7.84 11.01
CA ALA A 79 -0.19 -8.73 10.31
C ALA A 79 0.45 -8.05 9.09
N GLN A 80 -0.33 -7.33 8.29
CA GLN A 80 0.17 -6.58 7.13
C GLN A 80 1.24 -5.56 7.55
N PHE A 81 0.93 -4.69 8.52
CA PHE A 81 1.85 -3.62 8.94
C PHE A 81 3.10 -4.16 9.64
N GLU A 82 2.95 -5.18 10.49
CA GLU A 82 4.10 -5.83 11.11
C GLU A 82 5.03 -6.43 10.06
N ASN A 83 4.49 -7.09 9.03
CA ASN A 83 5.31 -7.71 7.99
C ASN A 83 6.01 -6.67 7.11
N TRP A 84 5.29 -5.61 6.68
CA TRP A 84 5.91 -4.49 5.98
C TRP A 84 7.04 -3.86 6.78
N TYR A 85 6.81 -3.62 8.07
CA TYR A 85 7.82 -3.00 8.92
C TYR A 85 9.00 -3.96 9.12
N LYS A 86 8.77 -5.22 9.49
CA LYS A 86 9.81 -6.26 9.66
C LYS A 86 10.69 -6.40 8.41
N THR A 87 10.12 -6.33 7.21
CA THR A 87 10.87 -6.49 5.96
C THR A 87 11.68 -5.26 5.57
N TYR A 88 11.13 -4.04 5.69
CA TYR A 88 11.76 -2.85 5.10
C TYR A 88 12.25 -1.80 6.11
N GLN A 89 11.78 -1.84 7.35
CA GLN A 89 12.12 -0.88 8.42
C GLN A 89 11.91 0.59 8.00
N LYS A 90 10.79 0.86 7.32
CA LYS A 90 10.39 2.19 6.83
C LYS A 90 9.08 2.64 7.48
N PRO A 91 8.81 3.95 7.59
CA PRO A 91 7.49 4.45 7.97
C PRO A 91 6.41 3.92 7.01
N ILE A 92 5.24 3.63 7.55
CA ILE A 92 4.09 3.05 6.82
C ILE A 92 2.91 4.00 6.91
N ILE A 93 2.21 4.21 5.80
CA ILE A 93 0.95 4.95 5.69
C ILE A 93 -0.11 4.01 5.10
N GLN A 94 -1.28 3.90 5.74
CA GLN A 94 -2.48 3.41 5.08
C GLN A 94 -2.95 4.50 4.11
N SER A 95 -2.68 4.36 2.82
CA SER A 95 -3.04 5.39 1.83
C SER A 95 -4.50 5.32 1.44
N GLU A 96 -5.06 4.11 1.33
CA GLU A 96 -6.47 3.90 1.05
C GLU A 96 -7.04 2.75 1.86
N TYR A 97 -8.25 2.95 2.36
CA TYR A 97 -9.09 1.94 3.00
C TYR A 97 -10.53 2.44 2.93
N GLY A 98 -11.47 1.52 2.79
CA GLY A 98 -12.88 1.91 2.70
C GLY A 98 -13.77 0.77 2.24
N ALA A 99 -15.04 1.11 2.05
CA ALA A 99 -16.06 0.27 1.47
C ALA A 99 -17.07 1.17 0.75
N ASP A 100 -17.68 0.69 -0.33
CA ASP A 100 -18.73 1.43 -1.00
C ASP A 100 -19.93 1.62 -0.05
N SER A 101 -20.56 2.79 -0.14
CA SER A 101 -21.74 3.12 0.66
C SER A 101 -22.77 3.85 -0.19
N VAL A 102 -24.00 3.33 -0.22
CA VAL A 102 -25.13 3.99 -0.87
C VAL A 102 -25.78 4.94 0.14
N PRO A 103 -25.85 6.26 -0.15
CA PRO A 103 -26.45 7.23 0.78
C PRO A 103 -27.88 6.85 1.16
N GLY A 104 -28.17 6.80 2.46
CA GLY A 104 -29.50 6.48 3.01
C GLY A 104 -29.83 4.98 3.10
N LEU A 105 -28.96 4.09 2.59
CA LEU A 105 -29.12 2.66 2.80
C LEU A 105 -28.60 2.28 4.20
N HIS A 106 -29.52 1.97 5.10
CA HIS A 106 -29.21 1.40 6.40
C HIS A 106 -29.66 -0.07 6.40
N SER A 107 -28.75 -0.98 6.75
CA SER A 107 -29.09 -2.37 7.04
C SER A 107 -29.10 -2.56 8.54
N VAL A 108 -30.20 -3.08 9.08
CA VAL A 108 -30.34 -3.47 10.49
C VAL A 108 -30.51 -4.99 10.50
N SER A 109 -29.46 -5.71 10.12
CA SER A 109 -29.43 -7.16 10.22
C SER A 109 -28.56 -7.52 11.41
N VAL A 110 -29.20 -8.15 12.40
CA VAL A 110 -28.61 -8.65 13.65
C VAL A 110 -27.79 -9.91 13.39
#